data_AF-A0A7S2J8X9-F1
#
_entry.id   AF-A0A7S2J8X9-F1
#
_cell.length_a   1.000
_cell.length_b   1.000
_cell.length_c   1.000
_cell.angle_alpha   90.00
_cell.angle_beta   90.00
_cell.angle_gamma   90.00
#
_symmetry.space_group_name_H-M   'P 1'
#
loop_
_entity.id
_entity.type
_entity.pdbx_description
1 polymer ?
#
loop_
_entity_poly.entity_id
_entity_poly.type
_entity_poly.pdbx_seq_one_letter_code
_entity_poly.pdbx_strand_id
1 'polypeptide(L)'
;SILTVNHDHPSFKNMWRPQWKIDEEEDTRGEMKKGIIGFIPDGGVYMFEERVSRLRCSFDFKDMPFDRQQCSITVIMYQSSSINDTIAKLFSYAPDIELSVENIDNA
;
A
#
# COMPACT_ATOMS: atom_id res chain seq x y z
N SER A 1 -8.77 11.90 -21.67
CA SER A 1 -7.34 11.64 -21.41
C SER A 1 -7.16 11.48 -19.91
N ILE A 2 -6.21 10.65 -19.48
CA ILE A 2 -5.89 10.48 -18.06
C ILE A 2 -5.11 11.72 -17.60
N LEU A 3 -5.53 12.34 -16.51
CA LEU A 3 -4.80 13.44 -15.88
C LEU A 3 -3.90 12.84 -14.80
N THR A 4 -2.61 13.19 -14.80
CA THR A 4 -1.65 12.70 -13.79
C THR A 4 -0.98 13.85 -13.06
N VAL A 5 -0.73 13.67 -11.77
CA VAL A 5 -0.02 14.59 -10.89
C VAL A 5 1.15 13.86 -10.26
N ASN A 6 2.36 14.33 -10.51
CA ASN A 6 3.62 13.75 -10.00
C ASN A 6 3.97 14.29 -8.61
N HIS A 7 4.81 13.58 -7.85
CA HIS A 7 5.22 13.97 -6.50
C HIS A 7 5.85 15.37 -6.40
N ASP A 8 6.47 15.83 -7.49
CA ASP A 8 7.16 17.13 -7.57
C ASP A 8 6.16 18.29 -7.71
N HIS A 9 4.93 17.99 -8.10
CA HIS A 9 3.92 19.00 -8.30
C HIS A 9 3.44 19.54 -6.94
N PRO A 10 3.30 20.87 -6.76
CA PRO A 10 2.90 21.46 -5.48
C PRO A 10 1.57 20.91 -4.94
N SER A 11 0.63 20.59 -5.83
CA SER A 11 -0.67 20.03 -5.44
C SER A 11 -0.61 18.59 -4.95
N PHE A 12 0.45 17.83 -5.24
CA PHE A 12 0.52 16.40 -4.89
C PHE A 12 0.37 16.19 -3.38
N LYS A 13 1.01 17.03 -2.56
CA LYS A 13 0.97 16.95 -1.09
C LYS A 13 -0.40 17.32 -0.50
N ASN A 14 -1.22 18.07 -1.25
CA ASN A 14 -2.53 18.54 -0.82
C ASN A 14 -3.67 17.60 -1.27
N MET A 15 -3.36 16.56 -2.04
CA MET A 15 -4.35 15.58 -2.46
C MET A 15 -4.64 14.60 -1.34
N TRP A 16 -5.90 14.14 -1.27
CA TRP A 16 -6.28 13.06 -0.38
C TRP A 16 -5.50 11.78 -0.74
N ARG A 17 -5.04 11.06 0.28
CA ARG A 17 -4.35 9.78 0.13
C ARG A 17 -4.81 8.82 1.22
N PRO A 18 -5.09 7.54 0.88
CA PRO A 18 -5.41 6.55 1.90
C PRO A 18 -4.21 6.44 2.84
N GLN A 19 -4.49 6.35 4.14
CA GLN A 19 -3.44 6.06 5.11
C GLN A 19 -3.28 4.55 5.18
N TRP A 20 -2.06 4.06 4.97
CA TRP A 20 -1.74 2.64 4.99
C TRP A 20 -0.33 2.41 5.54
N LYS A 21 -0.07 1.21 6.06
CA LYS A 21 1.25 0.77 6.52
C LYS A 21 1.51 -0.68 6.10
N ILE A 22 2.77 -1.10 6.12
CA ILE A 22 3.14 -2.51 6.09
C ILE A 22 3.40 -2.95 7.52
N ASP A 23 2.81 -4.05 7.96
CA ASP A 23 2.91 -4.45 9.38
C ASP A 23 4.30 -4.98 9.75
N GLU A 24 4.95 -5.66 8.80
CA GLU A 24 6.29 -6.20 8.97
C GLU A 24 7.39 -5.14 8.81
N GLU A 25 7.06 -3.85 8.59
CA GLU A 25 8.05 -2.79 8.36
C GLU A 25 8.78 -2.41 9.66
N GLU A 26 10.10 -2.62 9.71
CA GLU A 26 10.93 -2.26 10.88
C GLU A 26 11.47 -0.82 10.78
N ASP A 27 11.77 -0.38 9.55
CA ASP A 27 12.32 0.93 9.26
C ASP A 27 11.99 1.32 7.82
N THR A 28 11.37 2.48 7.64
CA THR A 28 11.17 3.09 6.33
C THR A 28 12.49 3.70 5.88
N ARG A 29 13.34 2.88 5.25
CA ARG A 29 14.61 3.34 4.67
C ARG A 29 14.38 4.18 3.43
N GLY A 30 14.06 5.46 3.65
CA GLY A 30 14.10 6.52 2.65
C GLY A 30 12.74 7.10 2.31
N GLU A 31 12.78 8.37 1.90
CA GLU A 31 11.63 9.07 1.33
C GLU A 31 11.11 8.32 0.09
N MET A 32 9.80 8.42 -0.16
CA MET A 32 9.15 7.92 -1.37
C MET A 32 9.94 8.36 -2.61
N LYS A 33 10.43 7.41 -3.41
CA LYS A 33 11.26 7.68 -4.59
C LYS A 33 10.47 8.28 -5.75
N LYS A 34 9.20 7.87 -5.86
CA LYS A 34 8.29 8.30 -6.91
C LYS A 34 6.86 8.19 -6.44
N GLY A 35 6.04 9.18 -6.78
CA GLY A 35 4.61 9.19 -6.49
C GLY A 35 3.84 9.77 -7.68
N ILE A 36 2.75 9.11 -8.09
CA ILE A 36 1.83 9.60 -9.12
C ILE A 36 0.40 9.37 -8.65
N ILE A 37 -0.43 10.41 -8.78
CA ILE A 37 -1.89 10.32 -8.66
C ILE A 37 -2.48 10.50 -10.04
N GLY A 38 -3.26 9.53 -10.50
CA GLY A 38 -3.92 9.56 -11.80
C GLY A 38 -5.43 9.60 -11.67
N PHE A 39 -6.07 10.45 -12.47
CA PHE A 39 -7.51 10.60 -12.57
C PHE A 39 -7.97 10.04 -13.90
N ILE A 40 -8.81 9.01 -13.82
CA ILE A 40 -9.44 8.36 -14.95
C ILE A 40 -10.70 9.17 -15.30
N PRO A 41 -11.05 9.35 -16.59
CA PRO A 41 -12.21 10.15 -17.00
C PRO A 41 -13.56 9.69 -16.42
N ASP A 42 -13.66 8.46 -15.95
CA ASP A 42 -14.86 7.88 -15.32
C ASP A 42 -14.98 8.19 -13.82
N GLY A 43 -14.07 9.02 -13.27
CA GLY A 43 -14.03 9.37 -11.86
C GLY A 43 -13.18 8.43 -11.01
N GLY A 44 -12.58 7.39 -11.60
CA GLY A 44 -11.60 6.56 -10.92
C GLY A 44 -10.33 7.34 -10.56
N VAL A 45 -9.76 7.03 -9.38
CA VAL A 45 -8.46 7.57 -8.95
C VAL A 45 -7.54 6.39 -8.67
N TYR A 46 -6.35 6.41 -9.27
CA TYR A 46 -5.28 5.47 -8.93
C TYR A 46 -4.08 6.21 -8.37
N MET A 47 -3.35 5.52 -7.51
CA MET A 47 -2.13 6.03 -6.90
C MET A 47 -1.02 5.02 -7.13
N PHE A 48 0.15 5.53 -7.51
CA PHE A 48 1.36 4.74 -7.66
C PHE A 48 2.45 5.34 -6.79
N GLU A 49 3.02 4.54 -5.91
CA GLU A 49 4.13 4.95 -5.04
C GLU A 49 5.26 3.92 -5.14
N GLU A 50 6.49 4.40 -5.28
CA GLU A 50 7.70 3.58 -5.25
C GLU A 50 8.49 3.90 -3.99
N ARG A 51 8.74 2.88 -3.17
CA ARG A 51 9.49 3.00 -1.91
C ARG A 51 10.37 1.78 -1.67
N VAL A 52 11.37 1.96 -0.80
CA VAL A 52 12.23 0.88 -0.30
C VAL A 52 11.97 0.74 1.19
N SER A 53 11.57 -0.46 1.63
CA SER A 53 11.27 -0.75 3.03
C SER A 53 12.11 -1.91 3.52
N ARG A 54 12.49 -1.87 4.80
CA ARG A 54 13.07 -3.02 5.50
C ARG A 54 11.94 -3.75 6.21
N LEU A 55 11.80 -5.03 5.90
CA LEU A 55 10.75 -5.90 6.44
C LEU A 55 11.34 -6.95 7.37
N ARG A 56 10.59 -7.27 8.43
CA ARG A 56 10.84 -8.39 9.31
C ARG A 56 10.28 -9.66 8.68
N CYS A 57 11.12 -10.68 8.56
CA CYS A 57 10.70 -12.01 8.12
C CYS A 57 11.40 -13.05 9.01
N SER A 58 10.64 -14.05 9.46
CA SER A 58 11.18 -15.19 10.22
C SER A 58 11.79 -16.20 9.27
N PHE A 59 13.08 -16.46 9.40
CA PHE A 59 13.78 -17.43 8.57
C PHE A 59 13.84 -18.80 9.26
N ASP A 60 13.62 -19.87 8.48
CA ASP A 60 13.87 -21.25 8.92
C ASP A 60 15.15 -21.79 8.25
N PHE A 61 16.22 -21.96 9.03
CA PHE A 61 17.53 -22.37 8.53
C PHE A 61 17.78 -23.88 8.60
N LYS A 62 16.73 -24.69 8.75
CA LYS A 62 16.85 -26.14 8.91
C LYS A 62 17.59 -26.84 7.77
N ASP A 63 17.36 -26.41 6.52
CA ASP A 63 17.88 -27.06 5.31
C ASP A 63 18.97 -26.23 4.59
N MET A 64 19.69 -25.37 5.33
CA MET A 64 20.73 -24.52 4.77
C MET A 64 21.82 -25.34 4.03
N PRO A 65 22.29 -24.92 2.83
CA PRO A 65 22.02 -23.66 2.11
C PRO A 65 20.92 -23.74 1.03
N PHE A 66 20.12 -24.82 1.02
CA PHE A 66 19.08 -25.06 0.00
C PHE A 66 17.67 -24.82 0.54
N ASP A 67 17.57 -24.13 1.66
CA ASP A 67 16.34 -23.72 2.32
C ASP A 67 15.52 -22.75 1.45
N ARG A 68 14.20 -22.90 1.51
CA ARG A 68 13.25 -21.96 0.89
C ARG A 68 12.62 -21.13 1.98
N GLN A 69 12.71 -19.82 1.83
CA GLN A 69 12.15 -18.87 2.79
C GLN A 69 10.81 -18.36 2.31
N GLN A 70 9.85 -18.32 3.22
CA GLN A 70 8.52 -17.77 2.97
C GLN A 70 8.34 -16.51 3.82
N CYS A 71 8.28 -15.36 3.16
CA CYS A 71 8.00 -14.08 3.79
C CYS A 71 6.62 -13.60 3.34
N SER A 72 5.84 -13.10 4.28
CA SER A 72 4.55 -12.46 4.03
C SER A 72 4.70 -10.95 4.13
N ILE A 73 3.89 -10.23 3.35
CA ILE A 73 3.80 -8.78 3.42
C ILE A 73 2.34 -8.44 3.65
N THR A 74 2.06 -7.82 4.79
CA THR A 74 0.70 -7.45 5.19
C THR A 74 0.55 -5.94 5.05
N VAL A 75 -0.38 -5.52 4.19
CA VAL A 75 -0.70 -4.10 4.00
C VAL A 75 -1.98 -3.78 4.75
N ILE A 76 -1.87 -2.90 5.75
CA ILE A 76 -2.98 -2.45 6.57
C ILE A 76 -3.41 -1.08 6.09
N MET A 77 -4.70 -0.90 5.83
CA MET A 77 -5.30 0.39 5.48
C MET A 77 -6.10 0.93 6.67
N TYR A 78 -5.80 2.15 7.11
CA TYR A 78 -6.58 2.82 8.13
C TYR A 78 -7.80 3.47 7.50
N GLN A 79 -8.98 3.11 7.99
CA GLN A 79 -10.23 3.73 7.57
C GLN A 79 -10.62 4.84 8.54
N SER A 80 -11.15 5.95 8.00
CA SER A 80 -11.99 6.83 8.81
C SER A 80 -13.34 6.14 8.99
N SER A 81 -13.89 6.16 10.20
CA SER A 81 -15.12 5.51 10.68
C SER A 81 -16.44 5.84 9.92
N SER A 82 -16.37 6.46 8.74
CA SER A 82 -17.51 6.89 7.93
C SER A 82 -17.69 6.16 6.58
N ILE A 83 -16.94 5.10 6.29
CA ILE A 83 -16.96 4.41 4.98
C ILE A 83 -17.14 2.89 5.14
N ASN A 84 -18.14 2.44 5.90
CA ASN A 84 -18.46 0.99 5.97
C ASN A 84 -19.10 0.45 4.68
N ASP A 85 -19.57 1.30 3.75
CA ASP A 85 -20.36 0.85 2.59
C ASP A 85 -19.58 0.72 1.25
N THR A 86 -18.35 1.23 1.13
CA THR A 86 -17.66 1.37 -0.19
C THR A 86 -16.58 0.30 -0.44
N ILE A 87 -16.24 -0.50 0.57
CA ILE A 87 -15.04 -1.37 0.57
C ILE A 87 -15.16 -2.57 -0.39
N ALA A 88 -16.37 -3.04 -0.70
CA ALA A 88 -16.56 -4.19 -1.60
C ALA A 88 -16.13 -3.92 -3.07
N LYS A 89 -15.90 -2.65 -3.47
CA LYS A 89 -15.59 -2.28 -4.86
C LYS A 89 -14.10 -2.15 -5.20
N LEU A 90 -13.19 -2.06 -4.22
CA LEU A 90 -11.75 -1.91 -4.46
C LEU A 90 -11.04 -3.22 -4.84
N PHE A 91 -11.66 -4.38 -4.59
CA PHE A 91 -11.05 -5.72 -4.79
C PHE A 91 -11.06 -6.24 -6.24
N SER A 92 -11.61 -5.51 -7.22
CA SER A 92 -11.76 -6.02 -8.60
C SER A 92 -10.58 -5.74 -9.54
N TYR A 93 -9.50 -5.10 -9.08
CA TYR A 93 -8.44 -4.57 -9.97
C TYR A 93 -7.03 -5.16 -9.77
N ALA A 94 -6.79 -6.02 -8.78
CA ALA A 94 -5.49 -6.68 -8.57
C ALA A 94 -5.66 -8.12 -8.04
N PRO A 95 -5.82 -9.12 -8.92
CA PRO A 95 -6.12 -10.50 -8.51
C PRO A 95 -4.93 -11.26 -7.88
N ASP A 96 -3.71 -10.73 -7.97
CA ASP A 96 -2.48 -11.43 -7.55
C ASP A 96 -1.96 -11.01 -6.16
N ILE A 97 -2.71 -10.19 -5.43
CA ILE A 97 -2.31 -9.71 -4.08
C ILE A 97 -3.38 -10.15 -3.07
N GLU A 98 -3.05 -11.11 -2.21
CA GLU A 98 -3.84 -11.41 -1.01
C GLU A 98 -3.62 -10.31 0.02
N LEU A 99 -4.55 -9.36 0.10
CA LEU A 99 -4.57 -8.28 1.09
C LEU A 99 -5.55 -8.65 2.21
N SER A 100 -5.04 -8.90 3.42
CA SER A 100 -5.87 -8.99 4.63
C SER A 100 -6.07 -7.60 5.22
N VAL A 101 -7.29 -7.06 5.11
CA VAL A 101 -7.67 -5.78 5.74
C VAL A 101 -8.21 -6.09 7.14
N GLU A 102 -7.45 -5.73 8.17
CA GLU A 102 -7.96 -5.69 9.55
C GLU A 102 -8.43 -4.28 9.87
N ASN A 103 -9.71 -4.14 10.25
CA ASN A 103 -10.26 -2.89 10.78
C ASN A 103 -9.67 -2.66 12.18
N ILE A 104 -8.77 -1.69 12.28
CA ILE A 104 -8.30 -1.21 13.58
C ILE A 104 -9.12 0.03 13.91
N ASP A 105 -10.18 -0.16 14.70
CA ASP A 105 -10.89 0.94 15.34
C ASP A 105 -9.93 1.58 16.37
N ASN A 106 -9.54 2.83 16.12
CA ASN A 106 -8.72 3.58 17.09
C ASN A 106 -9.52 3.81 18.38
N ALA A 107 -8.97 3.33 19.50
CA ALA A 107 -9.36 3.72 20.86
C ALA A 107 -8.86 5.13 21.21
#